data_AF-A0A3D1R4T5-F1
#
_entry.id   AF-A0A3D1R4T5-F1
#
_cell.length_a   1.000
_cell.length_b   1.000
_cell.length_c   1.000
_cell.angle_alpha   90.00
_cell.angle_beta   90.00
_cell.angle_gamma   90.00
#
_symmetry.space_group_name_H-M   'P 1'
#
loop_
_entity.id
_entity.type
_entity.pdbx_description
1 polymer ?
#
loop_
_entity_poly.entity_id
_entity_poly.type
_entity_poly.pdbx_seq_one_letter_code
_entity_poly.pdbx_strand_id
1 'polypeptide(L)'
;SVTCTEDVAFFDEQEAAREATGAFLGDGYAKAFLRACKSWPRGELPGDFHTPVASEAPVLILSGALDPVTPPSWGERVAQTLPNARHIVVPGAGHGASGVGCVPHLIAEFLSGGPADLDAGCAERHARPP
;
A
#
# COMPACT_ATOMS: atom_id res chain seq x y z
N SER A 1 19.33 -2.94 -4.76
CA SER A 1 18.35 -2.48 -3.74
C SER A 1 17.01 -2.30 -4.42
N VAL A 2 15.92 -2.71 -3.77
CA VAL A 2 14.54 -2.48 -4.25
C VAL A 2 14.32 -0.98 -4.46
N THR A 3 14.41 -0.16 -3.41
CA THR A 3 14.16 1.28 -3.49
C THR A 3 15.03 2.03 -4.52
N CYS A 4 16.31 1.69 -4.64
CA CYS A 4 17.17 2.39 -5.61
C CYS A 4 16.88 2.04 -7.06
N THR A 5 16.26 0.88 -7.30
CA THR A 5 15.93 0.36 -8.63
C THR A 5 14.49 0.74 -9.00
N GLU A 6 13.56 0.52 -8.07
CA GLU A 6 12.11 0.53 -8.29
C GLU A 6 11.45 1.87 -7.94
N ASP A 7 12.03 2.68 -7.04
CA ASP A 7 11.44 3.96 -6.63
C ASP A 7 12.29 5.15 -7.12
N VAL A 8 13.55 5.23 -6.66
CA VAL A 8 14.44 6.38 -6.87
C VAL A 8 14.82 6.58 -8.34
N ALA A 9 14.60 5.58 -9.19
CA ALA A 9 14.79 5.72 -10.63
C ALA A 9 13.73 6.64 -11.29
N PHE A 10 12.62 6.94 -10.61
CA PHE A 10 11.44 7.58 -11.20
C PHE A 10 11.09 8.96 -10.63
N PHE A 11 11.95 9.53 -9.80
CA PHE A 11 11.77 10.91 -9.33
C PHE A 11 13.13 11.59 -9.11
N ASP A 12 13.13 12.91 -9.07
CA ASP A 12 14.31 13.72 -8.76
C ASP A 12 14.08 14.63 -7.53
N GLU A 13 15.08 15.46 -7.19
CA GLU A 13 15.00 16.35 -6.03
C GLU A 13 13.91 17.42 -6.18
N GLN A 14 13.57 17.85 -7.41
CA GLN A 14 12.53 18.86 -7.64
C GLN A 14 11.14 18.27 -7.47
N GLU A 15 10.92 17.07 -8.02
CA GLU A 15 9.69 16.30 -7.84
C GLU A 15 9.44 16.00 -6.36
N ALA A 16 10.49 15.53 -5.65
CA ALA A 16 10.42 15.29 -4.21
C ALA A 16 10.03 16.54 -3.41
N ALA A 17 10.61 17.70 -3.74
CA ALA A 17 10.28 18.97 -3.08
C ALA A 17 8.84 19.41 -3.38
N ARG A 18 8.38 19.24 -4.62
CA ARG A 18 7.01 19.57 -5.05
C ARG A 18 5.99 18.76 -4.27
N GLU A 19 6.12 17.43 -4.28
CA GLU A 19 5.20 16.50 -3.62
C GLU A 19 5.21 16.63 -2.09
N ALA A 20 6.34 17.04 -1.51
CA ALA A 20 6.46 17.26 -0.07
C ALA A 20 5.83 18.58 0.42
N THR A 21 5.28 19.42 -0.45
CA THR A 21 4.71 20.70 -0.06
C THR A 21 3.54 20.51 0.90
N GLY A 22 3.68 20.97 2.14
CA GLY A 22 2.67 20.81 3.20
C GLY A 22 2.67 19.44 3.88
N ALA A 23 3.57 18.53 3.49
CA ALA A 23 3.73 17.24 4.16
C ALA A 23 4.46 17.40 5.50
N PHE A 24 4.01 16.65 6.52
CA PHE A 24 4.58 16.72 7.88
C PHE A 24 6.09 16.45 7.93
N LEU A 25 6.59 15.50 7.12
CA LEU A 25 8.00 15.10 7.08
C LEU A 25 8.85 15.88 6.07
N GLY A 26 8.24 16.75 5.26
CA GLY A 26 8.90 17.41 4.14
C GLY A 26 9.55 16.42 3.17
N ASP A 27 10.58 16.87 2.45
CA ASP A 27 11.29 16.10 1.41
C ASP A 27 12.53 15.36 1.95
N GLY A 28 12.76 15.39 3.27
CA GLY A 28 13.99 14.89 3.89
C GLY A 28 14.25 13.40 3.63
N TYR A 29 13.21 12.57 3.71
CA TYR A 29 13.29 11.13 3.42
C TYR A 29 13.61 10.86 1.94
N ALA A 30 12.89 11.51 1.02
CA ALA A 30 13.11 11.36 -0.41
C ALA A 30 14.54 11.77 -0.81
N LYS A 31 15.02 12.92 -0.29
CA LYS A 31 16.40 13.37 -0.50
C LYS A 31 17.44 12.44 0.11
N ALA A 32 17.16 11.82 1.26
CA ALA A 32 18.05 10.84 1.86
C ALA A 32 18.21 9.61 0.95
N PHE A 33 17.11 9.09 0.39
CA PHE A 33 17.16 7.99 -0.57
C PHE A 33 17.86 8.38 -1.88
N LEU A 34 17.56 9.56 -2.45
CA LEU A 34 18.25 10.08 -3.63
C LEU A 34 19.77 10.13 -3.43
N ARG A 35 20.24 10.59 -2.26
CA ARG A 35 21.67 10.59 -1.93
C ARG A 35 22.24 9.18 -1.76
N ALA A 36 21.57 8.33 -0.98
CA ALA A 36 22.03 6.96 -0.71
C ALA A 36 22.14 6.15 -2.01
N CYS A 37 21.20 6.32 -2.93
CA CYS A 37 21.16 5.59 -4.19
C CYS A 37 22.14 6.09 -5.26
N LYS A 38 22.92 7.17 -5.02
CA LYS A 38 23.97 7.62 -5.96
C LYS A 38 25.08 6.59 -6.14
N SER A 39 25.43 5.87 -5.08
CA SER A 39 26.48 4.85 -5.08
C SER A 39 25.97 3.43 -4.83
N TRP A 40 24.67 3.26 -4.56
CA TRP A 40 24.09 1.96 -4.30
C TRP A 40 23.83 1.19 -5.61
N PRO A 41 24.17 -0.12 -5.69
CA PRO A 41 23.89 -0.92 -6.89
C PRO A 41 22.39 -1.00 -7.26
N ARG A 42 22.10 -0.74 -8.53
CA ARG A 42 20.75 -0.84 -9.12
C ARG A 42 20.63 -2.12 -9.95
N GLY A 43 19.41 -2.66 -10.01
CA GLY A 43 19.05 -3.71 -10.96
C GLY A 43 18.51 -3.14 -12.27
N GLU A 44 18.11 -4.03 -13.16
CA GLU A 44 17.33 -3.70 -14.36
C GLU A 44 15.85 -3.94 -14.08
N LEU A 45 15.00 -3.03 -14.56
CA LEU A 45 13.54 -3.21 -14.50
C LEU A 45 13.04 -3.69 -15.86
N PRO A 46 12.09 -4.65 -15.87
CA PRO A 46 11.31 -4.94 -17.06
C PRO A 46 10.62 -3.66 -17.58
N GLY A 47 10.48 -3.54 -18.90
CA GLY A 47 9.84 -2.36 -19.51
C GLY A 47 8.38 -2.18 -19.13
N ASP A 48 7.74 -3.23 -18.64
CA ASP A 48 6.36 -3.31 -18.20
C ASP A 48 6.21 -3.28 -16.66
N PHE A 49 7.26 -2.92 -15.92
CA PHE A 49 7.28 -2.96 -14.44
C PHE A 49 6.13 -2.21 -13.76
N HIS A 50 5.67 -1.08 -14.33
CA HIS A 50 4.54 -0.31 -13.79
C HIS A 50 3.18 -0.70 -14.40
N THR A 51 3.11 -1.76 -15.20
CA THR A 51 1.85 -2.29 -15.72
C THR A 51 1.03 -2.84 -14.54
N PRO A 52 -0.20 -2.34 -14.31
CA PRO A 52 -1.04 -2.85 -13.23
C PRO A 52 -1.32 -4.35 -13.41
N VAL A 53 -1.29 -5.08 -12.31
CA VAL A 53 -1.68 -6.49 -12.29
C VAL A 53 -3.18 -6.59 -12.58
N ALA A 54 -3.55 -7.40 -13.57
CA ALA A 54 -4.94 -7.76 -13.86
C ALA A 54 -5.18 -9.24 -13.58
N SER A 55 -6.28 -9.56 -12.88
CA SER A 55 -6.58 -10.94 -12.51
C SER A 55 -8.06 -11.12 -12.16
N GLU A 56 -8.62 -12.25 -12.58
CA GLU A 56 -9.95 -12.71 -12.18
C GLU A 56 -9.93 -13.50 -10.86
N ALA A 57 -8.75 -13.72 -10.27
CA ALA A 57 -8.67 -14.41 -8.99
C ALA A 57 -9.39 -13.61 -7.89
N PRO A 58 -9.97 -14.30 -6.89
CA PRO A 58 -10.42 -13.63 -5.68
C PRO A 58 -9.25 -12.91 -4.98
N VAL A 59 -9.42 -11.63 -4.63
CA VAL A 59 -8.37 -10.84 -3.97
C VAL A 59 -8.93 -10.14 -2.72
N LEU A 60 -8.15 -10.13 -1.64
CA LEU A 60 -8.43 -9.34 -0.45
C LEU A 60 -7.43 -8.18 -0.38
N ILE A 61 -7.93 -6.94 -0.39
CA ILE A 61 -7.14 -5.72 -0.21
C ILE A 61 -7.42 -5.19 1.19
N LEU A 62 -6.37 -4.90 1.96
CA LEU A 62 -6.45 -4.40 3.33
C LEU A 62 -5.75 -3.06 3.43
N SER A 63 -6.45 -2.04 3.90
CA SER A 63 -5.86 -0.71 4.15
C SER A 63 -6.21 -0.22 5.53
N GLY A 64 -5.26 0.46 6.19
CA GLY A 64 -5.58 1.28 7.35
C GLY A 64 -6.08 2.65 6.89
N ALA A 65 -7.17 3.14 7.48
CA ALA A 65 -7.70 4.46 7.10
C ALA A 65 -6.74 5.62 7.43
N LEU A 66 -5.80 5.37 8.36
CA LEU A 66 -4.79 6.33 8.81
C LEU A 66 -3.38 5.99 8.30
N ASP A 67 -3.25 5.13 7.28
CA ASP A 67 -1.96 4.72 6.73
C ASP A 67 -1.29 5.86 5.93
N PRO A 68 -0.14 6.41 6.38
CA PRO A 68 0.56 7.47 5.68
C PRO A 68 1.56 6.96 4.63
N VAL A 69 1.77 5.63 4.55
CA VAL A 69 2.77 5.00 3.67
C VAL A 69 2.08 4.41 2.44
N THR A 70 1.00 3.65 2.64
CA THR A 70 0.19 3.03 1.58
C THR A 70 -1.29 3.33 1.81
N PRO A 71 -1.75 4.55 1.52
CA PRO A 71 -3.09 5.00 1.88
C PRO A 71 -4.19 4.21 1.15
N PRO A 72 -5.45 4.22 1.64
CA PRO A 72 -6.56 3.49 1.03
C PRO A 72 -6.76 3.77 -0.47
N SER A 73 -6.48 4.98 -0.93
CA SER A 73 -6.58 5.36 -2.35
C SER A 73 -5.68 4.52 -3.27
N TRP A 74 -4.57 3.97 -2.76
CA TRP A 74 -3.74 3.04 -3.52
C TRP A 74 -4.43 1.68 -3.67
N GLY A 75 -5.11 1.21 -2.63
CA GLY A 75 -5.96 0.02 -2.68
C GLY A 75 -7.11 0.18 -3.66
N GLU A 76 -7.78 1.33 -3.66
CA GLU A 76 -8.84 1.68 -4.63
C GLU A 76 -8.30 1.65 -6.07
N ARG A 77 -7.09 2.17 -6.30
CA ARG A 77 -6.45 2.15 -7.62
C ARG A 77 -6.14 0.72 -8.09
N VAL A 78 -5.61 -0.13 -7.21
CA VAL A 78 -5.30 -1.53 -7.52
C VAL A 78 -6.58 -2.34 -7.77
N ALA A 79 -7.67 -2.05 -7.05
CA ALA A 79 -8.95 -2.73 -7.23
C ALA A 79 -9.55 -2.54 -8.64
N GLN A 80 -9.19 -1.47 -9.37
CA GLN A 80 -9.73 -1.20 -10.71
C GLN A 80 -9.45 -2.29 -11.74
N THR A 81 -8.39 -3.07 -11.56
CA THR A 81 -7.99 -4.17 -12.45
C THR A 81 -8.27 -5.56 -11.87
N LEU A 82 -8.98 -5.62 -10.73
CA LEU A 82 -9.26 -6.84 -9.97
C LEU A 82 -10.77 -6.94 -9.71
N PRO A 83 -11.57 -7.38 -10.69
CA PRO A 83 -13.04 -7.35 -10.60
C PRO A 83 -13.63 -8.17 -9.45
N ASN A 84 -12.88 -9.17 -8.94
CA ASN A 84 -13.26 -10.01 -7.81
C ASN A 84 -12.55 -9.62 -6.50
N ALA A 85 -12.00 -8.40 -6.43
CA ALA A 85 -11.37 -7.90 -5.22
C ALA A 85 -12.41 -7.43 -4.20
N ARG A 86 -12.12 -7.68 -2.92
CA ARG A 86 -12.78 -7.04 -1.80
C ARG A 86 -11.78 -6.17 -1.05
N HIS A 87 -12.07 -4.87 -0.97
CA HIS A 87 -11.24 -3.90 -0.26
C HIS A 87 -11.86 -3.56 1.09
N ILE A 88 -11.13 -3.85 2.17
CA ILE A 88 -11.52 -3.51 3.54
C ILE A 88 -10.61 -2.39 4.05
N VAL A 89 -11.23 -1.28 4.42
CA VAL A 89 -10.56 -0.13 5.05
C VAL A 89 -10.86 -0.15 6.55
N VAL A 90 -9.81 -0.24 7.37
CA VAL A 90 -9.91 -0.38 8.83
C VAL A 90 -9.77 1.01 9.49
N PRO A 91 -10.84 1.61 10.04
CA PRO A 91 -10.85 3.02 10.44
C PRO A 91 -9.79 3.42 11.47
N GLY A 92 -9.56 2.57 12.48
CA GLY A 92 -8.55 2.83 13.52
C GLY A 92 -7.10 2.40 13.19
N ALA A 93 -6.84 1.86 12.00
CA ALA A 93 -5.52 1.29 11.66
C ALA A 93 -4.66 2.27 10.83
N GLY A 94 -3.34 2.22 11.08
CA GLY A 94 -2.32 2.85 10.23
C GLY A 94 -1.71 1.83 9.27
N HIS A 95 -0.41 1.99 8.97
CA HIS A 95 0.31 1.05 8.12
C HIS A 95 0.34 -0.37 8.70
N GLY A 96 0.10 -1.38 7.85
CA GLY A 96 0.07 -2.79 8.25
C GLY A 96 -1.25 -3.24 8.90
N ALA A 97 -2.39 -2.94 8.27
CA ALA A 97 -3.72 -3.30 8.80
C ALA A 97 -3.96 -4.81 9.01
N SER A 98 -3.16 -5.68 8.37
CA SER A 98 -3.30 -7.15 8.46
C SER A 98 -3.18 -7.71 9.87
N GLY A 99 -2.41 -7.05 10.75
CA GLY A 99 -2.21 -7.46 12.15
C GLY A 99 -3.19 -6.86 13.14
N VAL A 100 -4.18 -6.09 12.70
CA VAL A 100 -5.00 -5.25 13.58
C VAL A 100 -6.32 -5.94 13.95
N GLY A 101 -6.62 -6.02 15.25
CA GLY A 101 -7.91 -6.49 15.76
C GLY A 101 -8.27 -7.88 15.23
N CYS A 102 -9.43 -7.98 14.57
CA CYS A 102 -9.92 -9.24 13.98
C CYS A 102 -9.39 -9.53 12.56
N VAL A 103 -8.63 -8.63 11.94
CA VAL A 103 -8.20 -8.78 10.54
C VAL A 103 -7.44 -10.08 10.27
N PRO A 104 -6.57 -10.60 11.18
CA PRO A 104 -5.96 -11.92 10.99
C PRO A 104 -6.97 -13.06 10.82
N HIS A 105 -8.12 -12.98 11.49
CA HIS A 105 -9.20 -13.95 11.35
C HIS A 105 -9.88 -13.84 9.98
N LEU A 106 -10.15 -12.61 9.52
CA LEU A 106 -10.69 -12.37 8.18
C LEU A 106 -9.77 -12.89 7.07
N ILE A 107 -8.45 -12.76 7.25
CA ILE A 107 -7.47 -13.33 6.32
C ILE A 107 -7.62 -14.86 6.29
N ALA A 108 -7.75 -15.52 7.44
CA ALA A 108 -7.91 -16.97 7.52
C ALA A 108 -9.23 -17.44 6.87
N GLU A 109 -10.34 -16.72 7.08
CA GLU A 109 -11.63 -16.99 6.44
C GLU A 109 -11.55 -16.83 4.93
N PHE A 110 -10.96 -15.73 4.45
CA PHE A 110 -10.73 -15.50 3.02
C PHE A 110 -9.93 -16.63 2.37
N LEU A 111 -8.85 -17.09 3.02
CA LEU A 111 -8.03 -18.19 2.51
C LEU A 111 -8.76 -19.54 2.50
N SER A 112 -9.77 -19.71 3.37
CA SER A 112 -10.52 -20.96 3.50
C SER A 112 -11.77 -21.03 2.62
N GLY A 113 -12.40 -19.89 2.31
CA GLY A 113 -13.72 -19.84 1.66
C GLY A 113 -13.91 -18.79 0.56
N GLY A 114 -12.92 -17.92 0.31
CA GLY A 114 -13.02 -16.84 -0.68
C GLY A 114 -13.71 -15.56 -0.16
N PRO A 115 -13.79 -14.48 -0.96
CA PRO A 115 -14.16 -13.13 -0.52
C PRO A 115 -15.67 -12.83 -0.52
N ALA A 116 -16.47 -13.60 -1.26
CA ALA A 116 -17.88 -13.27 -1.51
C ALA A 116 -18.71 -13.20 -0.22
N ASP A 117 -18.42 -14.08 0.75
CA ASP A 117 -19.16 -14.22 2.00
C ASP A 117 -18.39 -13.72 3.24
N LEU A 118 -17.28 -12.99 3.06
CA LEU A 118 -16.46 -12.53 4.16
C LEU A 118 -17.21 -11.48 5.02
N ASP A 119 -17.47 -11.75 6.30
CA ASP A 119 -18.06 -10.77 7.22
C ASP A 119 -16.99 -9.82 7.77
N ALA A 120 -16.82 -8.69 7.10
CA ALA A 120 -15.86 -7.66 7.48
C ALA A 120 -16.30 -6.78 8.68
N GLY A 121 -17.48 -7.01 9.26
CA GLY A 121 -18.09 -6.08 10.21
C GLY A 121 -17.24 -5.83 11.47
N CYS A 122 -16.42 -6.80 11.88
CA CYS A 122 -15.51 -6.61 13.01
C CYS A 122 -14.38 -5.62 12.70
N ALA A 123 -13.89 -5.58 11.45
CA ALA A 123 -12.80 -4.70 11.02
C ALA A 123 -13.34 -3.29 10.73
N GLU A 124 -14.54 -3.20 10.15
CA GLU A 124 -15.22 -1.93 9.86
C GLU A 124 -15.57 -1.15 11.15
N ARG A 125 -15.80 -1.85 12.26
CA ARG A 125 -16.03 -1.24 13.58
C ARG A 125 -14.76 -1.02 14.40
N HIS A 126 -13.58 -1.33 13.85
CA HIS A 126 -12.34 -1.17 14.59
C HIS A 126 -12.05 0.30 14.91
N ALA A 127 -11.86 0.58 16.19
CA ALA A 127 -11.45 1.88 16.70
C ALA A 127 -10.16 1.76 17.50
N ARG A 128 -9.37 2.84 17.54
CA ARG A 128 -8.23 2.91 18.46
C ARG A 128 -8.74 2.95 19.90
N PRO A 129 -8.09 2.25 20.84
CA PRO A 129 -8.29 2.52 22.27
C PRO A 129 -8.05 4.01 22.57
N PRO A 130 -8.77 4.58 23.56
CA PRO A 130 -8.54 5.96 24.01
C PRO A 130 -7.13 6.19 24.55
#